data_AF-A0A9P6AR03-F1
#
_entry.id   AF-A0A9P6AR03-F1
#
_cell.length_a   1.000
_cell.length_b   1.000
_cell.length_c   1.000
_cell.angle_alpha   90.00
_cell.angle_beta   90.00
_cell.angle_gamma   90.00
#
_symmetry.space_group_name_H-M   'P 1'
#
loop_
_entity.id
_entity.type
_entity.pdbx_description
1 polymer ?
#
loop_
_entity_poly.entity_id
_entity_poly.type
_entity_poly.pdbx_seq_one_letter_code
_entity_poly.pdbx_strand_id
1 'polypeptide(L)'
;MSANLSRVPPEILTQMFGLLEGYQIARCGAVCSYFKRVIEGSSGLQYLVKLDMFGYTDVSESVDAAAAPAMRLNQLERHIDAWNHLDWVESRVDAPLPSSDFGVICEGIFATFDYWRVYCIQLPHLMRGIPFREWTLKKFSFPIDEIEIDPSNNLLVVVSMAVDHPDPAALKTVTLHLRTLSDNSPHPRAISPSLFSVRIDRGYPMVRVMGHLLGVTLCFRRELRVEIWDWMIGEKLTVVENMRYLDPFRRRYSPFEFLSATSLVVGNQGVLEVYEIRVETPGTPPVHTASFCMPRPNLDEYRSSIFRNRDSHLSHRIQCGNLWECSSFPVPSFRLAEDTCYLTIRWAVCEGPDFVRGLETTLHVPLSSLRRLLRMQMLWKYPGKSGRAVSISRMALQLIAG
;
A
#
# COMPACT_ATOMS: atom_id res chain seq x y z
N MET A 1 -31.85 -21.33 -32.41
CA MET A 1 -32.63 -21.61 -31.19
C MET A 1 -31.88 -21.01 -30.02
N SER A 2 -32.43 -19.99 -29.34
CA SER A 2 -31.81 -19.44 -28.13
C SER A 2 -32.07 -20.40 -26.98
N ALA A 3 -31.02 -21.03 -26.44
CA ALA A 3 -31.14 -21.85 -25.24
C ALA A 3 -31.63 -20.98 -24.07
N ASN A 4 -32.75 -21.35 -23.46
CA ASN A 4 -33.33 -20.59 -22.36
C ASN A 4 -32.67 -21.02 -21.04
N LEU A 5 -31.72 -20.22 -20.55
CA LEU A 5 -30.99 -20.45 -19.31
C LEU A 5 -31.90 -20.43 -18.06
N SER A 6 -33.14 -19.95 -18.15
CA SER A 6 -34.09 -19.98 -17.02
C SER A 6 -34.61 -21.39 -16.69
N ARG A 7 -34.35 -22.39 -17.55
CA ARG A 7 -34.70 -23.79 -17.32
C ARG A 7 -33.58 -24.59 -16.68
N VAL A 8 -32.39 -24.01 -16.54
CA VAL A 8 -31.25 -24.68 -15.89
C VAL A 8 -31.51 -24.68 -14.37
N PRO A 9 -31.35 -25.82 -13.68
CA PRO A 9 -31.52 -25.87 -12.23
C PRO A 9 -30.58 -24.90 -11.48
N PRO A 10 -31.02 -24.31 -10.36
CA PRO A 10 -30.26 -23.31 -9.62
C PRO A 10 -28.91 -23.85 -9.10
N GLU A 11 -28.80 -25.15 -8.83
CA GLU A 11 -27.57 -25.81 -8.38
C GLU A 11 -26.48 -25.77 -9.46
N ILE A 12 -26.86 -26.02 -10.71
CA ILE A 12 -25.95 -25.98 -11.86
C ILE A 12 -25.52 -24.54 -12.12
N LEU A 13 -26.45 -23.58 -12.07
CA LEU A 13 -26.10 -22.16 -12.17
C LEU A 13 -25.17 -21.73 -11.03
N THR A 14 -25.36 -22.26 -9.82
CA THR A 14 -24.49 -21.97 -8.69
C THR A 14 -23.07 -22.46 -8.95
N GLN A 15 -22.90 -23.68 -9.46
CA GLN A 15 -21.59 -24.21 -9.85
C GLN A 15 -20.95 -23.39 -10.98
N MET A 16 -21.73 -23.04 -12.02
CA MET A 16 -21.25 -22.21 -13.12
C MET A 16 -20.78 -20.83 -12.64
N PHE A 17 -21.56 -20.16 -11.80
CA PHE A 17 -21.18 -18.87 -11.22
C PHE A 17 -20.00 -18.99 -10.25
N GLY A 18 -19.84 -20.13 -9.58
CA GLY A 18 -18.68 -20.39 -8.72
C GLY A 18 -17.34 -20.46 -9.47
N LEU A 19 -17.36 -20.58 -10.80
CA LEU A 19 -16.17 -20.51 -11.65
C LEU A 19 -15.81 -19.08 -12.09
N LEU A 20 -16.62 -18.09 -11.71
CA LEU A 20 -16.45 -16.69 -12.11
C LEU A 20 -15.83 -15.85 -10.99
N GLU A 21 -15.23 -14.72 -11.36
CA GLU A 21 -14.77 -13.70 -10.40
C GLU A 21 -15.96 -12.95 -9.79
N GLY A 22 -15.81 -12.42 -8.56
CA GLY A 22 -16.91 -11.79 -7.82
C GLY A 22 -17.67 -10.70 -8.61
N TYR A 23 -16.97 -9.78 -9.30
CA TYR A 23 -17.63 -8.75 -10.13
C TYR A 23 -18.38 -9.36 -11.32
N GLN A 24 -17.93 -10.49 -11.87
CA GLN A 24 -18.61 -11.17 -12.97
C GLN A 24 -19.92 -11.78 -12.46
N ILE A 25 -19.89 -12.40 -11.28
CA ILE A 25 -21.09 -12.91 -10.60
C ILE A 25 -22.08 -11.76 -10.36
N ALA A 26 -21.63 -10.62 -9.82
CA ALA A 26 -22.47 -9.45 -9.61
C ALA A 26 -23.10 -8.95 -10.91
N ARG A 27 -22.35 -8.94 -12.03
CA ARG A 27 -22.88 -8.59 -13.36
C ARG A 27 -23.93 -9.59 -13.85
N CYS A 28 -23.74 -10.89 -13.63
CA CYS A 28 -24.75 -11.91 -13.94
C CYS A 28 -26.06 -11.65 -13.21
N GLY A 29 -26.01 -11.21 -11.94
CA GLY A 29 -27.19 -10.82 -11.16
C GLY A 29 -27.95 -9.61 -11.75
N ALA A 30 -27.25 -8.72 -12.46
CA ALA A 30 -27.88 -7.58 -13.14
C ALA A 30 -28.56 -7.95 -14.47
N VAL A 31 -28.35 -9.16 -15.01
CA VAL A 31 -28.93 -9.59 -16.29
C VAL A 31 -30.41 -9.94 -16.15
N CYS A 32 -30.79 -10.70 -15.12
CA CYS A 32 -32.18 -11.09 -14.90
C CYS A 32 -32.48 -11.42 -13.42
N SER A 33 -33.76 -11.34 -13.05
CA SER A 33 -34.24 -11.63 -11.69
C SER A 33 -34.05 -13.09 -11.27
N TYR A 34 -33.97 -14.03 -12.22
CA TYR A 34 -33.70 -15.43 -11.91
C TYR A 34 -32.26 -15.63 -11.43
N PHE A 35 -31.27 -15.09 -12.15
CA PHE A 35 -29.86 -15.18 -11.76
C PHE A 35 -29.61 -14.45 -10.45
N LYS A 36 -30.22 -13.26 -10.27
CA LYS A 36 -30.18 -12.55 -9.00
C LYS A 36 -30.63 -13.42 -7.84
N ARG A 37 -31.77 -14.12 -7.96
CA ARG A 37 -32.27 -15.06 -6.93
C ARG A 37 -31.34 -16.23 -6.67
N VAL A 38 -30.71 -16.80 -7.71
CA VAL A 38 -29.73 -17.89 -7.54
C VAL A 38 -28.51 -17.40 -6.75
N ILE A 39 -27.98 -16.23 -7.10
CA ILE A 39 -26.84 -15.62 -6.40
C ILE A 39 -27.22 -15.28 -4.96
N GLU A 40 -28.38 -14.67 -4.73
CA GLU A 40 -28.87 -14.34 -3.39
C GLU A 40 -29.23 -15.57 -2.54
N GLY A 41 -29.53 -16.71 -3.17
CA GLY A 41 -29.81 -17.97 -2.49
C GLY A 41 -28.57 -18.78 -2.11
N SER A 42 -27.37 -18.40 -2.59
CA SER A 42 -26.13 -19.13 -2.36
C SER A 42 -25.14 -18.30 -1.55
N SER A 43 -24.91 -18.68 -0.30
CA SER A 43 -23.93 -18.03 0.59
C SER A 43 -22.51 -18.07 0.03
N GLY A 44 -22.14 -19.13 -0.71
CA GLY A 44 -20.86 -19.21 -1.39
C GLY A 44 -20.69 -18.16 -2.49
N LEU A 45 -21.72 -17.93 -3.31
CA LEU A 45 -21.66 -16.88 -4.34
C LEU A 45 -21.67 -15.48 -3.73
N GLN A 46 -22.50 -15.25 -2.71
CA GLN A 46 -22.49 -13.98 -1.98
C GLN A 46 -21.14 -13.69 -1.35
N TYR A 47 -20.49 -14.72 -0.78
CA TYR A 47 -19.15 -14.62 -0.22
C TYR A 47 -18.13 -14.18 -1.28
N LEU A 48 -18.09 -14.85 -2.45
CA LEU A 48 -17.19 -14.47 -3.55
C LEU A 48 -17.44 -13.04 -4.06
N VAL A 49 -18.71 -12.63 -4.17
CA VAL A 49 -19.08 -11.26 -4.54
C VAL A 49 -18.57 -10.26 -3.51
N LYS A 50 -18.77 -10.52 -2.20
CA LYS A 50 -18.32 -9.62 -1.14
C LYS A 50 -16.80 -9.55 -1.05
N LEU A 51 -16.10 -10.67 -1.18
CA LEU A 51 -14.64 -10.70 -1.22
C LEU A 51 -14.12 -9.72 -2.27
N ASP A 52 -14.58 -9.87 -3.51
CA ASP A 52 -14.14 -9.01 -4.62
C ASP A 52 -14.58 -7.55 -4.43
N MET A 53 -15.81 -7.32 -3.94
CA MET A 53 -16.35 -5.98 -3.69
C MET A 53 -15.50 -5.18 -2.70
N PHE A 54 -14.94 -5.84 -1.69
CA PHE A 54 -14.12 -5.21 -0.65
C PHE A 54 -12.61 -5.43 -0.83
N GLY A 55 -12.17 -6.07 -1.92
CA GLY A 55 -10.75 -6.28 -2.22
C GLY A 55 -10.06 -7.35 -1.36
N TYR A 56 -10.82 -8.33 -0.90
CA TYR A 56 -10.32 -9.51 -0.20
C TYR A 56 -10.20 -10.69 -1.17
N THR A 57 -9.27 -11.58 -0.87
CA THR A 57 -9.11 -12.90 -1.49
C THR A 57 -9.45 -13.99 -0.48
N ASP A 58 -10.06 -15.05 -0.99
CA ASP A 58 -10.25 -16.31 -0.26
C ASP A 58 -8.88 -16.90 0.11
N VAL A 59 -8.71 -17.31 1.37
CA VAL A 59 -7.57 -18.12 1.81
C VAL A 59 -8.05 -19.55 1.99
N SER A 60 -8.23 -20.24 0.87
CA SER A 60 -8.77 -21.61 0.82
C SER A 60 -7.83 -22.65 1.43
N GLU A 61 -6.58 -22.26 1.74
CA GLU A 61 -5.59 -23.11 2.41
C GLU A 61 -5.59 -22.96 3.93
N SER A 62 -6.45 -22.10 4.50
CA SER A 62 -6.52 -21.97 5.96
C SER A 62 -7.11 -23.24 6.59
N VAL A 63 -6.76 -23.49 7.85
CA VAL A 63 -7.27 -24.62 8.66
C VAL A 63 -8.81 -24.65 8.71
N ASP A 64 -9.45 -23.52 8.43
CA ASP A 64 -10.91 -23.34 8.38
C ASP A 64 -11.51 -23.45 6.98
N ALA A 65 -10.79 -24.00 5.98
CA ALA A 65 -11.35 -24.32 4.66
C ALA A 65 -12.57 -25.26 4.73
N ALA A 66 -12.69 -26.01 5.83
CA ALA A 66 -13.85 -26.85 6.14
C ALA A 66 -15.07 -26.07 6.65
N ALA A 67 -14.95 -24.77 6.95
CA ALA A 67 -16.06 -23.95 7.42
C ALA A 67 -17.11 -23.80 6.31
N ALA A 68 -18.38 -23.99 6.67
CA ALA A 68 -19.48 -23.82 5.73
C ALA A 68 -19.47 -22.40 5.12
N PRO A 69 -19.76 -22.23 3.80
CA PRO A 69 -19.72 -20.92 3.14
C PRO A 69 -20.51 -19.81 3.86
N ALA A 70 -21.61 -20.17 4.53
CA ALA A 70 -22.40 -19.25 5.35
C ALA A 70 -21.62 -18.70 6.56
N MET A 71 -20.79 -19.51 7.22
CA MET A 71 -19.95 -19.05 8.32
C MET A 71 -18.89 -18.07 7.84
N ARG A 72 -18.29 -18.37 6.68
CA ARG A 72 -17.27 -17.51 6.04
C ARG A 72 -17.83 -16.17 5.63
N LEU A 73 -19.05 -16.17 5.05
CA LEU A 73 -19.80 -14.95 4.75
C LEU A 73 -20.07 -14.14 6.01
N ASN A 74 -20.60 -14.75 7.06
CA ASN A 74 -20.87 -14.07 8.34
C ASN A 74 -19.59 -13.48 8.96
N GLN A 75 -18.45 -14.18 8.89
CA GLN A 75 -17.17 -13.65 9.37
C GLN A 75 -16.74 -12.40 8.58
N LEU A 76 -16.86 -12.45 7.25
CA LEU A 76 -16.52 -11.33 6.38
C LEU A 76 -17.42 -10.12 6.64
N GLU A 77 -18.72 -10.35 6.80
CA GLU A 77 -19.70 -9.31 7.14
C GLU A 77 -19.37 -8.63 8.45
N ARG A 78 -19.15 -9.41 9.53
CA ARG A 78 -18.74 -8.85 10.82
C ARG A 78 -17.46 -8.04 10.72
N HIS A 79 -16.49 -8.50 9.92
CA HIS A 79 -15.24 -7.78 9.72
C HIS A 79 -15.45 -6.45 9.00
N ILE A 80 -16.26 -6.44 7.94
CA ILE A 80 -16.63 -5.21 7.21
C ILE A 80 -17.39 -4.25 8.13
N ASP A 81 -18.35 -4.76 8.90
CA ASP A 81 -19.15 -3.96 9.81
C ASP A 81 -18.27 -3.34 10.91
N ALA A 82 -17.36 -4.12 11.49
CA ALA A 82 -16.38 -3.63 12.47
C ALA A 82 -15.50 -2.52 11.87
N TRP A 83 -15.03 -2.69 10.62
CA TRP A 83 -14.25 -1.67 9.92
C TRP A 83 -15.05 -0.37 9.68
N ASN A 84 -16.32 -0.50 9.27
CA ASN A 84 -17.18 0.65 8.97
C ASN A 84 -17.58 1.44 10.22
N HIS A 85 -17.77 0.75 11.35
CA HIS A 85 -18.20 1.37 12.61
C HIS A 85 -17.03 1.67 13.55
N LEU A 86 -15.80 1.38 13.14
CA LEU A 86 -14.60 1.47 13.97
C LEU A 86 -14.73 0.66 15.28
N ASP A 87 -15.42 -0.49 15.23
CA ASP A 87 -15.61 -1.40 16.37
C ASP A 87 -14.52 -2.47 16.38
N TRP A 88 -13.28 -2.02 16.58
CA TRP A 88 -12.10 -2.88 16.56
C TRP A 88 -11.96 -3.61 17.89
N VAL A 89 -11.56 -4.89 17.84
CA VAL A 89 -11.05 -5.56 19.03
C VAL A 89 -9.72 -4.89 19.39
N GLU A 90 -9.75 -4.08 20.44
CA GLU A 90 -8.59 -3.32 20.89
C GLU A 90 -7.51 -4.28 21.42
N SER A 91 -6.49 -4.54 20.61
CA SER A 91 -5.27 -5.20 21.05
C SER A 91 -4.19 -4.15 21.30
N ARG A 92 -3.90 -3.87 22.57
CA ARG A 92 -2.78 -3.00 22.95
C ARG A 92 -1.51 -3.81 23.14
N VAL A 93 -0.41 -3.27 22.62
CA VAL A 93 0.92 -3.82 22.81
C VAL A 93 1.82 -2.71 23.31
N ASP A 94 2.32 -2.88 24.52
CA ASP A 94 3.35 -2.01 25.07
C ASP A 94 4.71 -2.50 24.57
N ALA A 95 5.39 -1.68 23.78
CA ALA A 95 6.73 -2.00 23.31
C ALA A 95 7.68 -0.82 23.53
N PRO A 96 8.84 -1.02 24.16
CA PRO A 96 9.82 0.03 24.39
C PRO A 96 10.53 0.37 23.08
N LEU A 97 9.97 1.29 22.32
CA LEU A 97 10.57 1.78 21.08
C LEU A 97 11.52 2.94 21.37
N PRO A 98 12.63 3.08 20.60
CA PRO A 98 13.44 4.28 20.65
C PRO A 98 12.57 5.50 20.31
N SER A 99 12.96 6.67 20.81
CA SER A 99 12.34 7.97 20.48
C SER A 99 12.72 8.42 19.06
N SER A 100 12.49 7.56 18.08
CA SER A 100 12.66 7.88 16.66
C SER A 100 11.32 8.33 16.10
N ASP A 101 11.34 9.43 15.36
CA ASP A 101 10.15 9.95 14.66
C ASP A 101 9.80 9.12 13.41
N PHE A 102 10.59 8.09 13.09
CA PHE A 102 10.50 7.34 11.83
C PHE A 102 10.27 5.85 12.08
N GLY A 103 9.35 5.26 11.32
CA GLY A 103 9.06 3.83 11.34
C GLY A 103 8.32 3.40 10.08
N VAL A 104 8.42 2.11 9.79
CA VAL A 104 7.76 1.44 8.66
C VAL A 104 6.90 0.31 9.19
N ILE A 105 5.71 0.13 8.63
CA ILE A 105 4.83 -1.01 8.91
C ILE A 105 4.63 -1.76 7.60
N CYS A 106 4.90 -3.06 7.61
CA CYS A 106 4.65 -3.95 6.49
C CYS A 106 4.25 -5.32 7.02
N GLU A 107 3.14 -5.88 6.51
CA GLU A 107 2.70 -7.26 6.82
C GLU A 107 2.63 -7.61 8.32
N GLY A 108 2.17 -6.66 9.13
CA GLY A 108 2.06 -6.84 10.59
C GLY A 108 3.38 -6.70 11.33
N ILE A 109 4.48 -6.35 10.67
CA ILE A 109 5.74 -5.98 11.30
C ILE A 109 5.87 -4.46 11.29
N PHE A 110 6.02 -3.87 12.47
CA PHE A 110 6.50 -2.50 12.65
C PHE A 110 8.01 -2.53 12.85
N ALA A 111 8.74 -1.71 12.10
CA ALA A 111 10.16 -1.49 12.30
C ALA A 111 10.48 0.00 12.46
N THR A 112 11.34 0.32 13.40
CA THR A 112 11.91 1.66 13.60
C THR A 112 13.41 1.53 13.82
N PHE A 113 14.15 2.63 13.84
CA PHE A 113 15.60 2.60 13.97
C PHE A 113 16.13 3.78 14.76
N ASP A 114 17.29 3.58 15.35
CA ASP A 114 18.21 4.65 15.73
C ASP A 114 19.43 4.63 14.79
N TYR A 115 20.47 5.40 15.10
CA TYR A 115 21.68 5.48 14.27
C TYR A 115 22.34 4.13 13.95
N TRP A 116 22.20 3.10 14.79
CA TRP A 116 22.99 1.86 14.72
C TRP A 116 22.18 0.57 14.90
N ARG A 117 20.87 0.67 15.09
CA ARG A 117 19.99 -0.45 15.42
C ARG A 117 18.64 -0.30 14.75
N VAL A 118 18.08 -1.44 14.33
CA VAL A 118 16.69 -1.54 13.88
C VAL A 118 15.92 -2.35 14.91
N TYR A 119 14.80 -1.82 15.36
CA TYR A 119 13.88 -2.40 16.32
C TYR A 119 12.65 -2.88 15.57
N CYS A 120 12.33 -4.16 15.72
CA CYS A 120 11.23 -4.78 15.02
C CYS A 120 10.22 -5.35 16.01
N ILE A 121 8.94 -5.15 15.69
CA ILE A 121 7.80 -5.67 16.42
C ILE A 121 6.89 -6.37 15.41
N GLN A 122 6.64 -7.64 15.62
CA GLN A 122 5.53 -8.35 14.99
C GLN A 122 4.27 -8.12 15.83
N LEU A 123 3.32 -7.39 15.25
CA LEU A 123 2.02 -7.15 15.83
C LEU A 123 1.25 -8.48 15.95
N PRO A 124 0.59 -8.72 17.08
CA PRO A 124 -0.25 -9.90 17.22
C PRO A 124 -1.42 -9.80 16.25
N HIS A 125 -1.78 -10.92 15.66
CA HIS A 125 -3.02 -11.03 14.89
C HIS A 125 -3.85 -12.14 15.52
N LEU A 126 -4.70 -11.77 16.48
CA LEU A 126 -5.52 -12.72 17.27
C LEU A 126 -6.23 -13.71 16.38
N MET A 127 -6.85 -13.23 15.30
CA MET A 127 -7.59 -14.11 14.43
C MET A 127 -6.70 -15.05 13.59
N ARG A 128 -5.41 -14.77 13.37
CA ARG A 128 -4.52 -15.67 12.61
C ARG A 128 -3.65 -16.52 13.52
N GLY A 129 -3.82 -16.41 14.83
CA GLY A 129 -2.91 -17.02 15.81
C GLY A 129 -1.47 -16.52 15.67
N ILE A 130 -1.24 -15.36 15.06
CA ILE A 130 0.11 -14.79 14.93
C ILE A 130 0.49 -14.18 16.29
N PRO A 131 1.54 -14.70 16.96
CA PRO A 131 1.93 -14.19 18.25
C PRO A 131 2.61 -12.83 18.12
N PHE A 132 2.57 -12.07 19.21
CA PHE A 132 3.45 -10.92 19.38
C PHE A 132 4.91 -11.38 19.46
N ARG A 133 5.81 -10.67 18.79
CA ARG A 133 7.26 -10.92 18.86
C ARG A 133 8.02 -9.61 18.75
N GLU A 134 9.09 -9.47 19.52
CA GLU A 134 10.03 -8.36 19.42
C GLU A 134 11.45 -8.89 19.13
N TRP A 135 12.20 -8.13 18.34
CA TRP A 135 13.63 -8.38 18.15
C TRP A 135 14.35 -7.09 17.77
N THR A 136 15.67 -7.09 17.95
CA THR A 136 16.52 -5.94 17.59
C THR A 136 17.67 -6.42 16.74
N LEU A 137 17.81 -5.82 15.56
CA LEU A 137 18.96 -5.98 14.69
C LEU A 137 20.03 -4.97 15.12
N LYS A 138 21.20 -5.49 15.51
CA LYS A 138 22.33 -4.70 16.02
C LYS A 138 23.52 -4.84 15.08
N LYS A 139 24.60 -4.10 15.39
CA LYS A 139 25.92 -4.20 14.73
C LYS A 139 25.95 -3.69 13.29
N PHE A 140 25.17 -2.66 12.97
CA PHE A 140 25.37 -1.93 11.73
C PHE A 140 26.71 -1.17 11.81
N SER A 141 27.59 -1.38 10.83
CA SER A 141 28.90 -0.70 10.75
C SER A 141 28.82 0.66 10.05
N PHE A 142 27.60 1.14 9.80
CA PHE A 142 27.27 2.37 9.09
C PHE A 142 26.03 3.02 9.74
N PRO A 143 25.90 4.35 9.64
CA PRO A 143 24.73 5.04 10.14
C PRO A 143 23.49 4.65 9.33
N ILE A 144 22.35 4.59 10.01
CA ILE A 144 21.05 4.34 9.40
C ILE A 144 20.33 5.68 9.19
N ASP A 145 20.01 6.00 7.94
CA ASP A 145 19.29 7.21 7.57
C ASP A 145 17.83 6.95 7.17
N GLU A 146 17.53 5.78 6.61
CA GLU A 146 16.18 5.34 6.20
C GLU A 146 16.15 3.80 6.20
N ILE A 147 14.99 3.21 6.48
CA ILE A 147 14.76 1.77 6.32
C ILE A 147 13.49 1.49 5.53
N GLU A 148 13.45 0.34 4.87
CA GLU A 148 12.24 -0.26 4.32
C GLU A 148 12.28 -1.78 4.52
N ILE A 149 11.13 -2.42 4.68
CA ILE A 149 11.04 -3.85 4.99
C ILE A 149 10.09 -4.58 4.04
N ASP A 150 10.45 -5.81 3.70
CA ASP A 150 9.58 -6.78 3.01
C ASP A 150 9.66 -8.11 3.76
N PRO A 151 8.75 -8.33 4.73
CA PRO A 151 8.73 -9.54 5.55
C PRO A 151 8.56 -10.82 4.75
N SER A 152 7.73 -10.81 3.70
CA SER A 152 7.53 -11.96 2.81
C SER A 152 8.84 -12.44 2.17
N ASN A 153 9.78 -11.55 1.91
CA ASN A 153 11.11 -11.91 1.39
C ASN A 153 12.21 -11.98 2.48
N ASN A 154 11.86 -11.81 3.76
CA ASN A 154 12.81 -11.63 4.86
C ASN A 154 13.84 -10.52 4.57
N LEU A 155 13.41 -9.44 3.89
CA LEU A 155 14.30 -8.38 3.41
C LEU A 155 14.17 -7.13 4.27
N LEU A 156 15.32 -6.56 4.60
CA LEU A 156 15.51 -5.25 5.18
C LEU A 156 16.42 -4.44 4.26
N VAL A 157 15.92 -3.33 3.76
CA VAL A 157 16.71 -2.36 3.01
C VAL A 157 17.10 -1.24 3.97
N VAL A 158 18.41 -1.01 4.12
CA VAL A 158 18.95 0.05 4.98
C VAL A 158 19.67 1.06 4.13
N VAL A 159 19.30 2.33 4.23
CA VAL A 159 19.98 3.42 3.54
C VAL A 159 20.98 4.05 4.48
N SER A 160 22.21 4.22 3.99
CA SER A 160 23.24 5.01 4.66
C SER A 160 23.74 6.11 3.74
N MET A 161 23.91 7.31 4.28
CA MET A 161 24.48 8.45 3.58
C MET A 161 25.85 8.80 4.15
N ALA A 162 26.86 8.81 3.30
CA ALA A 162 28.18 9.35 3.62
C ALA A 162 28.35 10.72 2.97
N VAL A 163 28.93 11.68 3.69
CA VAL A 163 29.33 12.96 3.10
C VAL A 163 30.76 12.80 2.59
N ASP A 164 30.95 12.92 1.27
CA ASP A 164 32.27 12.70 0.64
C ASP A 164 33.31 13.76 1.07
N HIS A 165 32.85 14.94 1.51
CA HIS A 165 33.69 16.07 1.89
C HIS A 165 33.00 16.93 2.97
N PRO A 166 33.71 17.56 3.92
CA PRO A 166 33.11 18.41 4.96
C PRO A 166 32.38 19.67 4.44
N ASP A 167 32.37 19.91 3.13
CA ASP A 167 31.64 21.03 2.53
C ASP A 167 30.14 20.72 2.57
N PRO A 168 29.28 21.59 3.13
CA PRO A 168 27.83 21.42 3.10
C PRO A 168 27.22 21.30 1.68
N ALA A 169 27.93 21.78 0.66
CA ALA A 169 27.56 21.63 -0.75
C ALA A 169 28.09 20.34 -1.40
N ALA A 170 28.88 19.55 -0.66
CA ALA A 170 29.41 18.29 -1.17
C ALA A 170 28.29 17.30 -1.48
N LEU A 171 28.53 16.51 -2.52
CA LEU A 171 27.66 15.40 -2.86
C LEU A 171 27.70 14.37 -1.74
N LYS A 172 26.52 13.87 -1.38
CA LYS A 172 26.36 12.75 -0.45
C LYS A 172 26.29 11.46 -1.24
N THR A 173 27.06 10.48 -0.81
CA THR A 173 27.01 9.12 -1.32
C THR A 173 25.90 8.36 -0.58
N VAL A 174 24.86 7.97 -1.32
CA VAL A 174 23.78 7.10 -0.83
C VAL A 174 24.14 5.66 -1.14
N THR A 175 24.20 4.81 -0.10
CA THR A 175 24.39 3.36 -0.23
C THR A 175 23.16 2.64 0.30
N LEU A 176 22.67 1.66 -0.46
CA LEU A 176 21.59 0.78 -0.04
C LEU A 176 22.18 -0.55 0.40
N HIS A 177 21.92 -0.97 1.64
CA HIS A 177 22.36 -2.24 2.17
C HIS A 177 21.18 -3.21 2.19
N LEU A 178 21.35 -4.37 1.57
CA LEU A 178 20.34 -5.42 1.50
C LEU A 178 20.66 -6.46 2.57
N ARG A 179 19.83 -6.48 3.61
CA ARG A 179 19.99 -7.32 4.80
C ARG A 179 18.81 -8.24 4.98
N THR A 180 19.00 -9.30 5.74
CA THR A 180 17.89 -10.10 6.24
C THR A 180 17.18 -9.37 7.39
N LEU A 181 15.84 -9.40 7.39
CA LEU A 181 15.03 -8.81 8.46
C LEU A 181 15.11 -9.63 9.76
N SER A 182 15.44 -10.92 9.66
CA SER A 182 15.54 -11.83 10.80
C SER A 182 16.81 -11.68 11.61
N ASP A 183 17.97 -11.45 10.97
CA ASP A 183 19.27 -11.53 11.65
C ASP A 183 20.35 -10.54 11.18
N ASN A 184 20.03 -9.60 10.27
CA ASN A 184 20.96 -8.59 9.76
C ASN A 184 22.17 -9.15 8.97
N SER A 185 22.10 -10.39 8.51
CA SER A 185 23.09 -10.92 7.57
C SER A 185 22.89 -10.32 6.17
N PRO A 186 23.91 -10.31 5.29
CA PRO A 186 23.72 -10.04 3.87
C PRO A 186 22.57 -10.87 3.29
N HIS A 187 21.67 -10.23 2.54
CA HIS A 187 20.51 -10.93 2.02
C HIS A 187 20.92 -11.99 0.96
N PRO A 188 20.59 -13.29 1.15
CA PRO A 188 21.14 -14.37 0.32
C PRO A 188 20.65 -14.37 -1.14
N ARG A 189 19.51 -13.73 -1.42
CA ARG A 189 18.97 -13.60 -2.78
C ARG A 189 19.53 -12.40 -3.54
N ALA A 190 20.27 -11.51 -2.88
CA ALA A 190 20.90 -10.38 -3.53
C ALA A 190 22.28 -10.79 -4.04
N ILE A 191 22.56 -10.50 -5.32
CA ILE A 191 23.89 -10.74 -5.91
C ILE A 191 25.00 -9.96 -5.18
N SER A 192 24.63 -8.83 -4.58
CA SER A 192 25.51 -7.95 -3.82
C SER A 192 24.84 -7.55 -2.49
N PRO A 193 25.59 -7.52 -1.37
CA PRO A 193 25.06 -7.10 -0.06
C PRO A 193 24.67 -5.62 -0.03
N SER A 194 25.15 -4.84 -1.00
CA SER A 194 24.78 -3.44 -1.16
C SER A 194 24.56 -3.11 -2.63
N LEU A 195 23.58 -2.25 -2.88
CA LEU A 195 23.33 -1.69 -4.19
C LEU A 195 23.84 -0.25 -4.21
N PHE A 196 24.74 -0.02 -5.15
CA PHE A 196 25.23 1.25 -5.69
C PHE A 196 25.55 2.40 -4.71
N SER A 197 26.30 3.36 -5.22
CA SER A 197 26.66 4.61 -4.56
C SER A 197 26.20 5.74 -5.46
N VAL A 198 24.98 6.27 -5.24
CA VAL A 198 24.51 7.43 -6.01
C VAL A 198 24.80 8.70 -5.25
N ARG A 199 25.32 9.70 -5.97
CA ARG A 199 25.56 11.03 -5.45
C ARG A 199 24.29 11.87 -5.52
N ILE A 200 23.85 12.35 -4.37
CA ILE A 200 22.77 13.35 -4.24
C ILE A 200 23.36 14.66 -3.74
N ASP A 201 22.86 15.80 -4.21
CA ASP A 201 23.27 17.11 -3.70
C ASP A 201 22.37 17.58 -2.56
N ARG A 202 21.11 17.11 -2.51
CA ARG A 202 20.10 17.52 -1.53
C ARG A 202 19.11 16.41 -1.23
N GLY A 203 18.35 16.60 -0.16
CA GLY A 203 17.24 15.72 0.22
C GLY A 203 17.66 14.49 1.01
N TYR A 204 16.65 13.69 1.32
CA TYR A 204 16.79 12.36 1.92
C TYR A 204 16.20 11.37 0.92
N PRO A 205 16.93 10.32 0.54
CA PRO A 205 16.38 9.28 -0.32
C PRO A 205 15.24 8.57 0.39
N MET A 206 14.19 8.24 -0.34
CA MET A 206 13.14 7.34 0.13
C MET A 206 13.22 6.06 -0.66
N VAL A 207 13.09 4.94 0.03
CA VAL A 207 13.12 3.61 -0.56
C VAL A 207 11.75 2.97 -0.49
N ARG A 208 11.38 2.22 -1.52
CA ARG A 208 10.20 1.33 -1.52
C ARG A 208 10.58 0.02 -2.14
N VAL A 209 9.98 -1.06 -1.66
CA VAL A 209 10.22 -2.41 -2.18
C VAL A 209 8.90 -3.10 -2.49
N MET A 210 8.87 -3.84 -3.61
CA MET A 210 7.76 -4.69 -3.99
C MET A 210 8.29 -5.92 -4.74
N GLY A 211 8.31 -7.08 -4.07
CA GLY A 211 8.87 -8.29 -4.65
C GLY A 211 10.36 -8.10 -4.97
N HIS A 212 10.75 -8.25 -6.23
CA HIS A 212 12.13 -8.03 -6.69
C HIS A 212 12.43 -6.55 -7.03
N LEU A 213 11.42 -5.69 -7.07
CA LEU A 213 11.61 -4.28 -7.41
C LEU A 213 11.99 -3.47 -6.19
N LEU A 214 13.01 -2.62 -6.36
CA LEU A 214 13.42 -1.61 -5.41
C LEU A 214 13.38 -0.23 -6.08
N GLY A 215 12.55 0.66 -5.56
CA GLY A 215 12.48 2.04 -6.00
C GLY A 215 13.22 2.95 -5.03
N VAL A 216 13.96 3.93 -5.54
CA VAL A 216 14.66 4.94 -4.73
C VAL A 216 14.44 6.32 -5.29
N THR A 217 13.94 7.25 -4.46
CA THR A 217 13.91 8.66 -4.81
C THR A 217 15.27 9.29 -4.60
N LEU A 218 15.72 10.01 -5.62
CA LEU A 218 16.99 10.72 -5.61
C LEU A 218 16.75 12.15 -6.07
N CYS A 219 17.36 13.10 -5.37
CA CYS A 219 17.33 14.50 -5.75
C CYS A 219 18.74 14.93 -6.17
N PHE A 220 18.86 15.39 -7.41
CA PHE A 220 20.12 15.86 -7.96
C PHE A 220 19.85 17.14 -8.76
N ARG A 221 20.56 18.24 -8.46
CA ARG A 221 20.40 19.52 -9.16
C ARG A 221 18.96 20.04 -9.18
N ARG A 222 18.21 19.79 -8.11
CA ARG A 222 16.77 20.10 -7.95
C ARG A 222 15.83 19.29 -8.85
N GLU A 223 16.33 18.29 -9.56
CA GLU A 223 15.53 17.32 -10.27
C GLU A 223 15.33 16.11 -9.35
N LEU A 224 14.07 15.79 -9.12
CA LEU A 224 13.72 14.56 -8.44
C LEU A 224 13.56 13.46 -9.50
N ARG A 225 14.12 12.29 -9.22
CA ARG A 225 13.90 11.09 -10.01
C ARG A 225 13.65 9.88 -9.12
N VAL A 226 12.90 8.89 -9.63
CA VAL A 226 12.76 7.57 -9.01
C VAL A 226 13.57 6.61 -9.84
N GLU A 227 14.65 6.07 -9.30
CA GLU A 227 15.35 4.97 -9.93
C GLU A 227 14.73 3.65 -9.48
N ILE A 228 14.47 2.75 -10.42
CA ILE A 228 13.88 1.44 -10.19
C ILE A 228 14.92 0.38 -10.53
N TRP A 229 15.15 -0.52 -9.58
CA TRP A 229 16.16 -1.55 -9.62
C TRP A 229 15.52 -2.91 -9.41
N ASP A 230 16.13 -3.94 -9.97
CA ASP A 230 15.97 -5.30 -9.49
C ASP A 230 17.05 -5.55 -8.45
N TRP A 231 16.65 -5.66 -7.18
CA TRP A 231 17.61 -5.78 -6.09
C TRP A 231 18.25 -7.17 -6.01
N MET A 232 17.63 -8.19 -6.61
CA MET A 232 18.18 -9.55 -6.60
C MET A 232 19.38 -9.65 -7.53
N ILE A 233 19.29 -9.06 -8.71
CA ILE A 233 20.38 -9.06 -9.71
C ILE A 233 21.23 -7.78 -9.66
N GLY A 234 20.84 -6.78 -8.87
CA GLY A 234 21.59 -5.54 -8.68
C GLY A 234 21.62 -4.62 -9.91
N GLU A 235 20.67 -4.78 -10.83
CA GLU A 235 20.61 -4.00 -12.07
C GLU A 235 19.55 -2.90 -12.00
N LYS A 236 19.89 -1.74 -12.58
CA LYS A 236 18.93 -0.65 -12.74
C LYS A 236 18.03 -0.96 -13.93
N LEU A 237 16.74 -1.14 -13.66
CA LEU A 237 15.76 -1.43 -14.69
C LEU A 237 15.36 -0.17 -15.45
N THR A 238 15.04 0.91 -14.72
CA THR A 238 14.51 2.13 -15.35
C THR A 238 14.53 3.33 -14.39
N VAL A 239 14.15 4.50 -14.90
CA VAL A 239 14.10 5.75 -14.13
C VAL A 239 12.87 6.59 -14.52
N VAL A 240 12.15 7.08 -13.52
CA VAL A 240 11.15 8.14 -13.69
C VAL A 240 11.84 9.48 -13.46
N GLU A 241 12.00 10.27 -14.52
CA GLU A 241 12.65 11.57 -14.49
C GLU A 241 11.64 12.73 -14.54
N ASN A 242 12.16 13.96 -14.48
CA ASN A 242 11.38 15.20 -14.62
C ASN A 242 10.31 15.43 -13.55
N MET A 243 10.42 14.80 -12.38
CA MET A 243 9.56 15.14 -11.26
C MET A 243 10.03 16.47 -10.67
N ARG A 244 9.08 17.39 -10.51
CA ARG A 244 9.39 18.71 -9.96
C ARG A 244 9.42 18.62 -8.44
N TYR A 245 10.56 19.02 -7.86
CA TYR A 245 10.72 19.10 -6.42
C TYR A 245 9.73 20.12 -5.85
N LEU A 246 8.79 19.66 -5.03
CA LEU A 246 7.62 20.45 -4.65
C LEU A 246 7.89 21.56 -3.62
N ASP A 247 8.97 21.50 -2.84
CA ASP A 247 9.38 22.60 -1.96
C ASP A 247 10.80 22.33 -1.40
N PRO A 248 11.82 23.16 -1.71
CA PRO A 248 13.19 23.02 -1.18
C PRO A 248 13.30 23.12 0.35
N PHE A 249 12.31 23.70 1.04
CA PHE A 249 12.41 24.03 2.47
C PHE A 249 11.78 23.00 3.41
N ARG A 250 10.96 22.06 2.91
CA ARG A 250 10.25 21.10 3.77
C ARG A 250 10.66 19.66 3.45
N ARG A 251 11.36 19.05 4.42
CA ARG A 251 12.04 17.73 4.40
C ARG A 251 11.14 16.50 4.17
N ARG A 252 9.92 16.63 3.63
CA ARG A 252 8.91 15.59 3.78
C ARG A 252 8.18 15.29 2.47
N TYR A 253 8.82 14.36 1.76
CA TYR A 253 8.26 13.32 0.90
C TYR A 253 7.81 13.76 -0.50
N SER A 254 8.55 13.32 -1.52
CA SER A 254 7.91 13.01 -2.80
C SER A 254 7.50 11.54 -2.76
N PRO A 255 6.19 11.27 -2.77
CA PRO A 255 5.70 9.97 -2.40
C PRO A 255 5.47 9.19 -3.69
N PHE A 256 6.40 8.32 -4.04
CA PHE A 256 6.08 7.25 -4.98
C PHE A 256 5.71 6.00 -4.19
N GLU A 257 4.90 5.16 -4.82
CA GLU A 257 4.51 3.85 -4.28
C GLU A 257 4.35 2.87 -5.42
N PHE A 258 4.78 1.62 -5.23
CA PHE A 258 4.49 0.58 -6.21
C PHE A 258 3.01 0.18 -6.11
N LEU A 259 2.33 0.15 -7.24
CA LEU A 259 0.95 -0.33 -7.33
C LEU A 259 0.91 -1.82 -7.73
N SER A 260 1.93 -2.26 -8.46
CA SER A 260 2.17 -3.65 -8.87
C SER A 260 3.64 -3.82 -9.24
N ALA A 261 4.04 -5.04 -9.58
CA ALA A 261 5.35 -5.31 -10.20
C ALA A 261 5.54 -4.66 -11.59
N THR A 262 4.52 -3.98 -12.11
CA THR A 262 4.52 -3.35 -13.44
C THR A 262 4.02 -1.92 -13.41
N SER A 263 3.71 -1.37 -12.24
CA SER A 263 3.19 -0.01 -12.16
C SER A 263 3.51 0.65 -10.83
N LEU A 264 3.66 1.97 -10.89
CA LEU A 264 3.89 2.81 -9.72
C LEU A 264 3.07 4.08 -9.85
N VAL A 265 2.80 4.71 -8.72
CA VAL A 265 2.24 6.06 -8.64
C VAL A 265 3.30 7.01 -8.10
N VAL A 266 3.31 8.24 -8.60
CA VAL A 266 4.19 9.33 -8.18
C VAL A 266 3.34 10.56 -7.87
N GLY A 267 3.59 11.20 -6.73
CA GLY A 267 3.06 12.53 -6.45
C GLY A 267 3.89 13.64 -7.10
N ASN A 268 3.30 14.41 -8.01
CA ASN A 268 3.93 15.52 -8.74
C ASN A 268 3.00 16.75 -8.79
N GLN A 269 3.34 17.82 -8.07
CA GLN A 269 2.60 19.09 -8.06
C GLN A 269 1.08 18.99 -7.89
N GLY A 270 0.65 18.09 -7.00
CA GLY A 270 -0.77 17.82 -6.76
C GLY A 270 -1.49 17.06 -7.85
N VAL A 271 -0.72 16.42 -8.72
CA VAL A 271 -1.16 15.37 -9.61
C VAL A 271 -0.56 14.07 -9.09
N LEU A 272 -1.37 13.01 -9.04
CA LEU A 272 -0.85 11.66 -8.93
C LEU A 272 -0.68 11.12 -10.35
N GLU A 273 0.55 10.85 -10.73
CA GLU A 273 0.91 10.30 -12.02
C GLU A 273 1.15 8.80 -11.88
N VAL A 274 0.52 8.00 -12.73
CA VAL A 274 0.69 6.55 -12.76
C VAL A 274 1.56 6.19 -13.94
N TYR A 275 2.60 5.42 -13.66
CA TYR A 275 3.57 4.95 -14.63
C TYR A 275 3.53 3.42 -14.73
N GLU A 276 3.66 2.90 -15.94
CA GLU A 276 3.84 1.49 -16.26
C GLU A 276 5.33 1.19 -16.45
N ILE A 277 5.82 0.21 -15.69
CA ILE A 277 7.20 -0.25 -15.70
C ILE A 277 7.32 -1.36 -16.75
N ARG A 278 8.18 -1.15 -17.77
CA ARG A 278 8.46 -2.14 -18.81
C ARG A 278 9.78 -2.85 -18.52
N VAL A 279 9.70 -3.98 -17.81
CA VAL A 279 10.87 -4.73 -17.34
C VAL A 279 11.61 -5.44 -18.49
N GLU A 280 10.95 -5.67 -19.63
CA GLU A 280 11.50 -6.43 -20.76
C GLU A 280 12.75 -5.79 -21.41
N THR A 281 12.95 -4.48 -21.25
CA THR A 281 14.06 -3.75 -21.87
C THR A 281 14.72 -2.81 -20.85
N PRO A 282 15.84 -3.22 -20.22
CA PRO A 282 16.57 -2.37 -19.29
C PRO A 282 16.89 -1.00 -19.90
N GLY A 283 16.64 0.06 -19.13
CA GLY A 283 16.83 1.45 -19.55
C GLY A 283 15.63 2.08 -20.25
N THR A 284 14.59 1.31 -20.64
CA THR A 284 13.37 1.89 -21.20
C THR A 284 12.62 2.68 -20.12
N PRO A 285 12.34 3.99 -20.30
CA PRO A 285 11.66 4.79 -19.30
C PRO A 285 10.24 4.28 -19.05
N PRO A 286 9.68 4.42 -17.83
CA PRO A 286 8.32 3.99 -17.55
C PRO A 286 7.32 4.82 -18.37
N VAL A 287 6.26 4.18 -18.82
CA VAL A 287 5.24 4.84 -19.64
C VAL A 287 4.21 5.50 -18.74
N HIS A 288 4.05 6.81 -18.83
CA HIS A 288 2.97 7.52 -18.14
C HIS A 288 1.61 7.07 -18.69
N THR A 289 0.77 6.48 -17.84
CA THR A 289 -0.52 5.89 -18.23
C THR A 289 -1.72 6.74 -17.84
N ALA A 290 -1.66 7.42 -16.69
CA ALA A 290 -2.76 8.23 -16.18
C ALA A 290 -2.27 9.35 -15.25
N SER A 291 -3.00 10.47 -15.27
CA SER A 291 -2.82 11.56 -14.31
C SER A 291 -4.12 11.79 -13.56
N PHE A 292 -4.00 12.00 -12.27
CA PHE A 292 -5.10 12.24 -11.36
C PHE A 292 -4.88 13.56 -10.63
N CYS A 293 -5.59 14.60 -11.05
CA CYS A 293 -5.57 15.86 -10.35
C CYS A 293 -6.20 15.68 -8.96
N MET A 294 -5.42 15.96 -7.93
CA MET A 294 -5.94 16.02 -6.58
C MET A 294 -6.85 17.23 -6.44
N PRO A 295 -7.87 17.18 -5.57
CA PRO A 295 -8.69 18.36 -5.29
C PRO A 295 -7.78 19.53 -4.95
N ARG A 296 -7.94 20.67 -5.62
CA ARG A 296 -7.28 21.90 -5.20
C ARG A 296 -7.99 22.36 -3.92
N PRO A 297 -7.38 22.29 -2.73
CA PRO A 297 -7.93 23.04 -1.61
C PRO A 297 -7.88 24.53 -2.00
N ASN A 298 -8.84 25.29 -1.49
CA ASN A 298 -9.05 26.70 -1.84
C ASN A 298 -8.00 27.65 -1.21
N LEU A 299 -6.78 27.17 -0.94
CA LEU A 299 -5.77 27.85 -0.13
C LEU A 299 -4.35 27.68 -0.70
N ASP A 300 -3.51 28.67 -0.42
CA ASP A 300 -2.18 28.92 -0.98
C ASP A 300 -1.08 27.89 -0.62
N GLU A 301 -1.35 26.83 0.13
CA GLU A 301 -0.35 25.79 0.45
C GLU A 301 -0.86 24.36 0.16
N TYR A 302 -0.12 23.66 -0.70
CA TYR A 302 -0.42 22.28 -1.12
C TYR A 302 0.51 21.27 -0.44
N ARG A 303 -0.04 20.18 0.11
CA ARG A 303 0.72 19.01 0.59
C ARG A 303 0.04 17.74 0.09
N SER A 304 0.75 16.93 -0.71
CA SER A 304 0.34 15.56 -1.04
C SER A 304 1.38 14.58 -0.54
N SER A 305 0.93 13.64 0.26
CA SER A 305 1.73 12.50 0.71
C SER A 305 0.93 11.23 0.46
N ILE A 306 1.53 10.27 -0.26
CA ILE A 306 1.00 8.91 -0.43
C ILE A 306 1.57 8.09 0.72
N PHE A 307 0.69 7.49 1.51
CA PHE A 307 1.08 6.52 2.50
C PHE A 307 0.43 5.17 2.20
N ARG A 308 1.24 4.10 2.23
CA ARG A 308 0.76 2.77 2.64
C ARG A 308 0.30 2.88 4.09
N ASN A 309 -0.69 2.10 4.52
CA ASN A 309 -1.29 2.16 5.86
C ASN A 309 -0.24 2.48 6.96
N ARG A 310 -0.15 3.76 7.35
CA ARG A 310 0.90 4.36 8.21
C ARG A 310 0.19 5.28 9.18
N ASP A 311 -0.13 4.79 10.37
CA ASP A 311 -0.42 5.66 11.50
C ASP A 311 0.87 5.97 12.25
N SER A 312 1.24 7.24 12.28
CA SER A 312 2.24 7.77 13.21
C SER A 312 2.12 9.28 13.34
N HIS A 313 0.94 9.76 13.76
CA HIS A 313 0.83 11.05 14.44
C HIS A 313 -0.05 10.93 15.69
N LEU A 314 0.48 10.28 16.73
CA LEU A 314 0.05 10.53 18.11
C LEU A 314 1.28 10.86 18.93
N SER A 315 1.41 12.15 19.25
CA SER A 315 2.34 12.64 20.27
C SER A 315 1.91 12.13 21.64
N HIS A 316 2.84 11.47 22.33
CA HIS A 316 2.96 11.26 23.78
C HIS A 316 1.75 11.52 24.70
N ARG A 317 1.23 10.42 25.26
CA ARG A 317 0.78 10.17 26.65
C ARG A 317 -0.53 9.39 26.64
N ILE A 318 -0.52 8.12 27.05
CA ILE A 318 -1.75 7.44 27.47
C ILE A 318 -1.43 6.53 28.67
N GLN A 319 -2.25 6.70 29.72
CA GLN A 319 -2.17 6.06 31.03
C GLN A 319 -3.12 4.85 31.11
N CYS A 320 -2.83 3.94 32.05
CA CYS A 320 -3.26 2.54 32.13
C CYS A 320 -4.76 2.22 32.32
N GLY A 321 -5.13 0.97 31.98
CA GLY A 321 -6.32 0.24 32.45
C GLY A 321 -6.26 -1.25 32.05
N ASN A 322 -6.72 -2.15 32.92
CA ASN A 322 -6.40 -3.60 32.98
C ASN A 322 -6.99 -4.52 31.87
N LEU A 323 -6.27 -5.64 31.68
CA LEU A 323 -6.42 -6.78 30.75
C LEU A 323 -7.77 -7.53 30.77
N TRP A 324 -8.16 -8.05 29.61
CA TRP A 324 -9.06 -9.21 29.47
C TRP A 324 -8.42 -10.28 28.58
N GLU A 325 -8.48 -11.54 29.04
CA GLU A 325 -8.20 -12.74 28.26
C GLU A 325 -9.35 -12.97 27.25
N CYS A 326 -9.06 -12.99 25.96
CA CYS A 326 -10.04 -13.31 24.92
C CYS A 326 -9.70 -14.68 24.32
N SER A 327 -10.48 -15.69 24.69
CA SER A 327 -10.36 -17.06 24.20
C SER A 327 -11.02 -17.23 22.83
N SER A 328 -10.24 -17.79 21.90
CA SER A 328 -10.64 -18.47 20.65
C SER A 328 -11.61 -17.73 19.71
N PHE A 329 -11.08 -16.83 18.88
CA PHE A 329 -11.74 -16.48 17.62
C PHE A 329 -11.31 -17.45 16.50
N PRO A 330 -12.26 -17.97 15.68
CA PRO A 330 -11.90 -18.77 14.51
C PRO A 330 -11.09 -17.93 13.51
N VAL A 331 -10.23 -18.59 12.74
CA VAL A 331 -9.32 -17.91 11.82
C VAL A 331 -10.13 -17.41 10.62
N PRO A 332 -10.03 -16.12 10.23
CA PRO A 332 -10.75 -15.61 9.09
C PRO A 332 -10.25 -16.32 7.85
N SER A 333 -11.19 -16.84 7.09
CA SER A 333 -10.95 -17.56 5.84
C SER A 333 -10.66 -16.63 4.65
N PHE A 334 -10.30 -15.37 4.92
CA PHE A 334 -10.03 -14.35 3.91
C PHE A 334 -8.84 -13.47 4.33
N ARG A 335 -8.16 -12.91 3.33
CA ARG A 335 -7.10 -11.90 3.50
C ARG A 335 -7.29 -10.79 2.48
N LEU A 336 -6.76 -9.60 2.76
CA LEU A 336 -6.61 -8.58 1.73
C LEU A 336 -5.85 -9.21 0.56
N ALA A 337 -6.35 -9.01 -0.66
CA ALA A 337 -5.66 -9.47 -1.85
C ALA A 337 -4.23 -8.92 -1.84
N GLU A 338 -3.24 -9.70 -2.29
CA GLU A 338 -1.82 -9.33 -2.26
C GLU A 338 -1.52 -8.02 -3.04
N ASP A 339 -2.47 -7.58 -3.86
CA ASP A 339 -2.44 -6.36 -4.66
C ASP A 339 -3.35 -5.23 -4.11
N THR A 340 -4.02 -5.43 -2.97
CA THR A 340 -4.82 -4.40 -2.33
C THR A 340 -3.93 -3.50 -1.48
N CYS A 341 -3.35 -2.47 -2.08
CA CYS A 341 -2.80 -1.35 -1.31
C CYS A 341 -3.89 -0.29 -1.03
N TYR A 342 -3.68 0.57 -0.05
CA TYR A 342 -4.54 1.73 0.18
C TYR A 342 -3.71 2.97 -0.12
N LEU A 343 -4.23 3.84 -0.98
CA LEU A 343 -3.71 5.17 -1.18
C LEU A 343 -4.24 6.03 -0.03
N THR A 344 -3.39 6.29 0.95
CA THR A 344 -3.71 7.25 2.01
C THR A 344 -3.28 8.62 1.54
N ILE A 345 -4.24 9.54 1.39
CA ILE A 345 -4.01 10.94 1.06
C ILE A 345 -4.22 11.72 2.34
N ARG A 346 -3.13 12.29 2.89
CA ARG A 346 -3.25 13.33 3.92
C ARG A 346 -3.17 14.70 3.27
N TRP A 347 -4.08 15.57 3.65
CA TRP A 347 -3.92 17.01 3.45
C TRP A 347 -4.12 17.72 4.79
N ALA A 348 -3.38 18.80 4.98
CA ALA A 348 -3.50 19.69 6.11
C ALA A 348 -4.00 21.04 5.61
N VAL A 349 -4.97 21.62 6.30
CA VAL A 349 -5.38 23.02 6.07
C VAL A 349 -4.52 23.90 6.96
N CYS A 350 -3.80 24.85 6.37
CA CYS A 350 -3.07 25.87 7.13
C CYS A 350 -3.84 27.19 7.07
N GLU A 351 -4.20 27.74 8.24
CA GLU A 351 -4.78 29.08 8.35
C GLU A 351 -3.72 30.06 8.89
N GLY A 352 -3.32 31.01 8.06
CA GLY A 352 -2.43 32.12 8.45
C GLY A 352 -0.92 31.82 8.43
N PRO A 353 -0.08 32.88 8.57
CA PRO A 353 1.39 32.79 8.57
C PRO A 353 1.95 32.20 9.87
N ASP A 354 1.19 32.30 10.97
CA ASP A 354 1.54 31.74 12.27
C ASP A 354 0.91 30.36 12.38
N PHE A 355 1.75 29.33 12.23
CA PHE A 355 1.40 27.92 12.09
C PHE A 355 0.58 27.38 13.28
N VAL A 356 -0.74 27.52 13.25
CA VAL A 356 -1.66 26.72 14.07
C VAL A 356 -1.96 25.45 13.29
N ARG A 357 -1.66 24.30 13.90
CA ARG A 357 -1.85 22.96 13.32
C ARG A 357 -3.35 22.77 13.00
N GLY A 358 -3.76 23.06 11.77
CA GLY A 358 -5.15 22.89 11.33
C GLY A 358 -5.53 21.43 11.15
N LEU A 359 -6.82 21.17 10.91
CA LEU A 359 -7.36 19.82 10.71
C LEU A 359 -6.58 19.05 9.63
N GLU A 360 -5.95 17.95 10.03
CA GLU A 360 -5.45 16.94 9.12
C GLU A 360 -6.61 16.00 8.78
N THR A 361 -6.96 15.92 7.50
CA THR A 361 -7.90 14.91 7.02
C THR A 361 -7.12 13.85 6.26
N THR A 362 -7.45 12.59 6.55
CA THR A 362 -6.84 11.42 5.93
C THR A 362 -7.91 10.70 5.11
N LEU A 363 -7.69 10.56 3.81
CA LEU A 363 -8.53 9.75 2.92
C LEU A 363 -7.81 8.46 2.59
N HIS A 364 -8.37 7.32 2.98
CA HIS A 364 -7.88 6.00 2.57
C HIS A 364 -8.67 5.52 1.35
N VAL A 365 -8.03 5.44 0.20
CA VAL A 365 -8.65 4.93 -1.03
C VAL A 365 -8.10 3.53 -1.30
N PRO A 366 -8.90 2.46 -1.26
CA PRO A 366 -8.47 1.15 -1.71
C PRO A 366 -7.97 1.24 -3.16
N LEU A 367 -6.79 0.69 -3.47
CA LEU A 367 -6.28 0.68 -4.83
C LEU A 367 -7.12 -0.20 -5.75
N SER A 368 -7.81 -1.20 -5.21
CA SER A 368 -8.88 -1.92 -5.93
C SER A 368 -9.96 -0.96 -6.45
N SER A 369 -10.37 0.03 -5.65
CA SER A 369 -11.30 1.09 -6.08
C SER A 369 -10.70 1.98 -7.17
N LEU A 370 -9.42 2.34 -7.08
CA LEU A 370 -8.70 3.10 -8.12
C LEU A 370 -8.52 2.30 -9.42
N ARG A 371 -8.15 1.03 -9.33
CA ARG A 371 -8.04 0.09 -10.46
C ARG A 371 -9.40 -0.14 -11.10
N ARG A 372 -10.47 -0.23 -10.31
CA ARG A 372 -11.84 -0.30 -10.82
C ARG A 372 -12.21 0.98 -11.57
N LEU A 373 -11.87 2.16 -11.03
CA LEU A 373 -12.06 3.43 -11.73
C LEU A 373 -11.26 3.49 -13.05
N LEU A 374 -10.02 3.00 -13.06
CA LEU A 374 -9.19 2.88 -14.26
C LEU A 374 -9.79 1.93 -15.30
N ARG A 375 -10.23 0.73 -14.88
CA ARG A 375 -10.90 -0.26 -15.75
C ARG A 375 -12.21 0.30 -16.31
N MET A 376 -13.00 1.00 -15.50
CA MET A 376 -14.24 1.65 -15.94
C MET A 376 -13.98 2.78 -16.94
N GLN A 377 -12.96 3.62 -16.73
CA GLN A 377 -12.59 4.66 -17.70
C GLN A 377 -12.06 4.09 -19.01
N MET A 378 -11.27 3.00 -18.97
CA MET A 378 -10.79 2.34 -20.19
C MET A 378 -11.93 1.72 -21.01
N LEU A 379 -12.97 1.18 -20.37
CA LEU A 379 -14.17 0.66 -21.05
C LEU A 379 -15.09 1.77 -21.60
N TRP A 380 -14.98 3.00 -21.11
CA TRP A 380 -15.76 4.15 -21.58
C TRP A 380 -15.08 4.95 -22.72
N LYS A 381 -13.85 4.60 -23.11
CA LYS A 381 -13.23 5.12 -24.34
C LYS A 381 -13.86 4.47 -25.58
N TYR A 382 -15.11 4.82 -25.86
CA TYR A 382 -15.65 4.76 -27.22
C TYR A 382 -14.98 5.87 -28.05
N PRO A 383 -14.53 5.60 -29.29
CA PRO A 383 -13.83 6.58 -30.10
C PRO A 383 -14.84 7.57 -30.67
N GLY A 384 -15.09 8.68 -29.98
CA GLY A 384 -15.96 9.71 -30.57
C GLY A 384 -16.55 10.75 -29.64
N LYS A 385 -15.77 11.34 -28.72
CA LYS A 385 -15.95 12.74 -28.25
C LYS A 385 -14.83 13.15 -27.29
N SER A 386 -14.38 14.38 -27.46
CA SER A 386 -13.26 15.06 -26.78
C SER A 386 -13.23 14.86 -25.26
N GLY A 387 -12.05 14.48 -24.76
CA GLY A 387 -11.77 14.22 -23.36
C GLY A 387 -12.05 15.42 -22.44
N ARG A 388 -12.92 15.19 -21.45
CA ARG A 388 -12.97 16.00 -20.23
C ARG A 388 -12.30 15.20 -19.12
N ALA A 389 -11.34 15.83 -18.44
CA ALA A 389 -10.78 15.31 -17.20
C ALA A 389 -11.90 15.14 -16.16
N VAL A 390 -12.06 13.92 -15.64
CA VAL A 390 -13.00 13.63 -14.56
C VAL A 390 -12.31 13.97 -13.24
N SER A 391 -12.87 14.92 -12.50
CA SER A 391 -12.35 15.33 -11.20
C SER A 391 -12.62 14.25 -10.13
N ILE A 392 -11.57 13.79 -9.44
CA ILE A 392 -11.67 12.87 -8.29
C ILE A 392 -12.62 13.42 -7.23
N SER A 393 -12.69 14.74 -7.04
CA SER A 393 -13.52 15.37 -6.01
C SER A 393 -15.00 15.04 -6.16
N ARG A 394 -15.50 14.96 -7.40
CA ARG A 394 -16.93 14.67 -7.68
C ARG A 394 -17.28 13.19 -7.47
N MET A 395 -16.31 12.30 -7.59
CA MET A 395 -16.49 10.84 -7.43
C MET A 395 -16.18 10.37 -6.00
N ALA A 396 -15.20 10.98 -5.32
CA ALA A 396 -14.94 10.72 -3.90
C ALA A 396 -16.13 11.15 -3.02
N LEU A 397 -16.78 12.27 -3.35
CA LEU A 397 -18.01 12.69 -2.67
C LEU A 397 -19.19 11.74 -2.91
N GLN A 398 -19.26 11.03 -4.04
CA GLN A 398 -20.28 10.01 -4.29
C GLN A 398 -19.99 8.67 -3.60
N LEU A 399 -18.72 8.37 -3.32
CA LEU A 399 -18.31 7.19 -2.54
C LEU A 399 -18.39 7.40 -1.01
N ILE A 400 -18.32 8.66 -0.55
CA ILE A 400 -18.48 9.03 0.86
C ILE A 400 -19.95 9.25 1.24
N ALA A 401 -20.82 9.55 0.26
CA ALA A 401 -22.25 9.79 0.46
C ALA A 401 -23.15 8.57 0.18
N GLY A 402 -22.58 7.35 0.11
CA GLY A 402 -23.28 6.10 -0.21
C GLY A 402 -23.27 5.12 0.93
#